data_AF-A0AAW3K1S2-F1
#
_entry.id   AF-A0AAW3K1S2-F1
#
_cell.length_a   1.000
_cell.length_b   1.000
_cell.length_c   1.000
_cell.angle_alpha   90.00
_cell.angle_beta   90.00
_cell.angle_gamma   90.00
#
_symmetry.space_group_name_H-M   'P 1'
#
loop_
_entity.id
_entity.type
_entity.pdbx_description
1 polymer ?
#
loop_
_entity_poly.entity_id
_entity_poly.type
_entity_poly.pdbx_seq_one_letter_code
_entity_poly.pdbx_strand_id
1 'polypeptide(L)'
;MNKIIYSLILSCSALSSFSFACDPASLDWEKFHKTYDLNKNDTFELNEFLKVKDFDPLPWPDDRQFQGKDKNIKLFKFLDKNKDAKLSDEEVGAIHSLLPNPCANWPH
;
A
#
# COMPACT_ATOMS: atom_id res chain seq x y z
N MET A 1 -26.59 17.46 -61.64
CA MET A 1 -25.51 17.97 -60.76
C MET A 1 -25.33 16.98 -59.64
N ASN A 2 -24.17 16.32 -59.60
CA ASN A 2 -23.82 15.28 -58.64
C ASN A 2 -23.29 15.85 -57.32
N LYS A 3 -23.24 14.94 -56.34
CA LYS A 3 -22.57 14.97 -55.02
C LYS A 3 -23.54 15.45 -53.91
N ILE A 4 -23.65 14.79 -52.76
CA ILE A 4 -22.57 14.46 -51.83
C ILE A 4 -23.00 13.33 -50.87
N ILE A 5 -22.19 12.26 -50.83
CA ILE A 5 -21.57 11.58 -49.67
C ILE A 5 -22.49 11.10 -48.52
N TYR A 6 -22.68 9.78 -48.43
CA TYR A 6 -23.05 9.11 -47.18
C TYR A 6 -21.81 8.52 -46.51
N SER A 7 -21.53 9.01 -45.30
CA SER A 7 -20.37 8.70 -44.47
C SER A 7 -20.25 7.23 -44.11
N LEU A 8 -19.01 6.73 -44.18
CA LEU A 8 -18.57 5.46 -43.62
C LEU A 8 -18.94 5.37 -42.13
N ILE A 9 -19.70 4.34 -41.77
CA ILE A 9 -19.88 3.93 -40.38
C ILE A 9 -18.61 3.18 -39.98
N LEU A 10 -17.71 3.87 -39.28
CA LEU A 10 -16.49 3.31 -38.74
C LEU A 10 -16.85 2.47 -37.50
N SER A 11 -16.76 1.16 -37.65
CA SER A 11 -16.90 0.16 -36.61
C SER A 11 -15.85 0.36 -35.52
N CYS A 12 -16.26 0.88 -34.36
CA CYS A 12 -15.40 0.98 -33.19
C CYS A 12 -15.46 -0.34 -32.40
N SER A 13 -14.73 -1.35 -32.85
CA SER A 13 -14.42 -2.53 -32.05
C SER A 13 -13.35 -2.15 -31.03
N ALA A 14 -13.76 -1.46 -29.97
CA ALA A 14 -12.92 -1.28 -28.80
C ALA A 14 -12.78 -2.64 -28.11
N LEU A 15 -11.76 -3.40 -28.50
CA LEU A 15 -11.17 -4.41 -27.63
C LEU A 15 -10.69 -3.64 -26.40
N SER A 16 -11.52 -3.57 -25.36
CA SER A 16 -11.12 -3.06 -24.06
C SER A 16 -10.06 -4.01 -23.53
N SER A 17 -8.80 -3.67 -23.77
CA SER A 17 -7.67 -4.21 -23.03
C SER A 17 -7.95 -3.88 -21.57
N PHE A 18 -8.41 -4.87 -20.81
CA PHE A 18 -8.48 -4.78 -19.37
C PHE A 18 -7.03 -4.69 -18.89
N SER A 19 -6.52 -3.47 -18.75
CA SER A 19 -5.29 -3.21 -18.03
C SER A 19 -5.61 -3.48 -16.57
N PHE A 20 -5.30 -4.69 -16.10
CA PHE A 20 -5.25 -4.94 -14.67
C PHE A 20 -4.14 -4.05 -14.12
N ALA A 21 -4.49 -2.98 -13.41
CA ALA A 21 -3.49 -2.22 -12.66
C ALA A 21 -3.06 -3.11 -11.50
N CYS A 22 -1.80 -3.48 -11.48
CA CYS A 22 -1.21 -4.17 -10.35
C CYS A 22 -0.84 -3.11 -9.31
N ASP A 23 -1.84 -2.64 -8.59
CA ASP A 23 -1.63 -1.75 -7.46
C ASP A 23 -1.36 -2.60 -6.21
N PRO A 24 -0.36 -2.22 -5.39
CA PRO A 24 -0.16 -2.91 -4.12
C PRO A 24 -1.40 -2.73 -3.24
N ALA A 25 -1.88 -3.82 -2.63
CA ALA A 25 -3.05 -3.78 -1.77
C ALA A 25 -2.80 -2.84 -0.59
N SER A 26 -3.56 -1.74 -0.48
CA SER A 26 -3.38 -0.77 0.60
C SER A 26 -3.77 -1.35 1.97
N LEU A 27 -3.15 -0.83 3.03
CA LEU A 27 -3.56 -1.11 4.40
C LEU A 27 -5.03 -0.74 4.62
N ASP A 28 -5.77 -1.56 5.36
CA ASP A 28 -7.09 -1.19 5.88
C ASP A 28 -6.91 -0.22 7.07
N TRP A 29 -6.82 1.08 6.76
CA TRP A 29 -6.56 2.13 7.75
C TRP A 29 -7.60 2.17 8.86
N GLU A 30 -8.89 2.01 8.54
CA GLU A 30 -9.96 2.02 9.54
C GLU A 30 -9.77 0.88 10.53
N LYS A 31 -9.53 -0.33 10.03
CA LYS A 31 -9.26 -1.50 10.87
C LYS A 31 -7.96 -1.34 11.67
N PHE A 32 -6.92 -0.80 11.05
CA PHE A 32 -5.61 -0.66 11.69
C PHE A 32 -5.67 0.34 12.86
N HIS A 33 -6.23 1.53 12.64
CA HIS A 33 -6.50 2.53 13.69
C HIS A 33 -7.34 1.94 14.81
N LYS A 34 -8.49 1.34 14.48
CA LYS A 34 -9.38 0.72 15.47
C LYS A 34 -8.69 -0.35 16.33
N THR A 35 -7.68 -1.03 15.78
CA THR A 35 -6.97 -2.12 16.45
C THR A 35 -5.79 -1.61 17.29
N TYR A 36 -5.06 -0.62 16.78
CA TYR A 36 -3.74 -0.26 17.31
C TYR A 36 -3.60 1.16 17.83
N ASP A 37 -4.40 2.13 17.37
CA ASP A 37 -4.47 3.47 17.98
C ASP A 37 -5.38 3.41 19.23
N LEU A 38 -4.76 3.10 20.37
CA LEU A 38 -5.47 2.83 21.62
C LEU A 38 -5.80 4.11 22.37
N ASN A 39 -4.96 5.13 22.23
CA ASN A 39 -5.16 6.43 22.85
C ASN A 39 -6.04 7.37 21.98
N LYS A 40 -6.34 6.99 20.73
CA LYS A 40 -7.19 7.71 19.76
C LYS A 40 -6.64 9.08 19.39
N ASN A 41 -5.33 9.14 19.12
CA ASN A 41 -4.64 10.38 18.77
C ASN A 41 -4.27 10.47 17.28
N ASP A 42 -4.80 9.57 16.45
CA ASP A 42 -4.57 9.48 15.00
C ASP A 42 -3.09 9.22 14.64
N THR A 43 -2.32 8.69 15.59
CA THR A 43 -0.92 8.27 15.41
C THR A 43 -0.66 6.97 16.15
N PHE A 44 0.51 6.36 15.95
CA PHE A 44 0.89 5.13 16.64
C PHE A 44 2.16 5.36 17.46
N GLU A 45 2.05 5.32 18.78
CA GLU A 45 3.19 5.35 19.69
C GLU A 45 3.90 3.98 19.73
N LEU A 46 5.14 3.93 20.23
CA LEU A 46 5.91 2.69 20.26
C LEU A 46 5.18 1.56 21.03
N ASN A 47 4.55 1.87 22.17
CA ASN A 47 3.80 0.92 22.99
C ASN A 47 2.60 0.29 22.27
N GLU A 48 1.98 1.04 21.34
CA GLU A 48 0.89 0.62 20.46
C GLU A 48 1.46 -0.23 19.32
N PHE A 49 2.50 0.26 18.66
CA PHE A 49 3.13 -0.43 17.53
C PHE A 49 3.77 -1.77 17.91
N LEU A 50 4.22 -1.92 19.16
CA LEU A 50 4.68 -3.20 19.72
C LEU A 50 3.61 -4.30 19.68
N LYS A 51 2.33 -3.96 19.54
CA LYS A 51 1.20 -4.92 19.47
C LYS A 51 0.88 -5.33 18.04
N VAL A 52 1.44 -4.66 17.03
CA VAL A 52 1.19 -4.96 15.62
C VAL A 52 1.71 -6.35 15.29
N LYS A 53 0.81 -7.19 14.76
CA LYS A 53 1.11 -8.56 14.33
C LYS A 53 1.36 -8.65 12.83
N ASP A 54 0.55 -7.92 12.06
CA ASP A 54 0.56 -7.83 10.61
C ASP A 54 -0.01 -6.48 10.15
N PHE A 55 0.07 -6.25 8.83
CA PHE A 55 -0.40 -5.04 8.15
C PHE A 55 -1.52 -5.41 7.16
N ASP A 56 -2.44 -6.30 7.56
CA ASP A 56 -3.49 -6.89 6.71
C ASP A 56 -4.08 -5.89 5.67
N PRO A 57 -4.05 -6.23 4.36
CA PRO A 57 -3.64 -7.50 3.74
C PRO A 57 -2.14 -7.69 3.53
N LEU A 58 -1.33 -6.72 3.95
CA LEU A 58 0.12 -6.77 3.78
C LEU A 58 0.79 -7.66 4.84
N PRO A 59 1.74 -8.51 4.43
CA PRO A 59 2.53 -9.29 5.36
C PRO A 59 3.49 -8.40 6.14
N TRP A 60 3.98 -8.92 7.28
CA TRP A 60 5.13 -8.35 7.94
C TRP A 60 6.37 -8.39 7.01
N PRO A 61 7.23 -7.35 6.95
CA PRO A 61 8.42 -7.39 6.12
C PRO A 61 9.35 -8.55 6.44
N ASP A 62 9.84 -9.25 5.42
CA ASP A 62 10.77 -10.39 5.55
C ASP A 62 12.26 -9.97 5.48
N ASP A 63 12.54 -8.66 5.49
CA ASP A 63 13.92 -8.18 5.58
C ASP A 63 14.54 -8.64 6.91
N ARG A 64 15.76 -9.20 6.83
CA ARG A 64 16.54 -9.68 7.99
C ARG A 64 16.71 -8.61 9.07
N GLN A 65 16.77 -7.33 8.70
CA GLN A 65 16.90 -6.25 9.68
C GLN A 65 15.65 -6.10 10.55
N PHE A 66 14.48 -6.53 10.08
CA PHE A 66 13.20 -6.49 10.81
C PHE A 66 12.77 -7.86 11.35
N GLN A 67 13.74 -8.74 11.65
CA GLN A 67 13.53 -10.02 12.30
C GLN A 67 14.08 -10.04 13.74
N GLY A 68 13.66 -11.04 14.53
CA GLY A 68 14.11 -11.25 15.90
C GLY A 68 13.20 -10.64 16.97
N LYS A 69 13.66 -10.67 18.24
CA LYS A 69 12.86 -10.27 19.41
C LYS A 69 12.47 -8.79 19.43
N ASP A 70 13.27 -7.94 18.79
CA ASP A 70 13.13 -6.48 18.76
C ASP A 70 12.60 -5.97 17.41
N LYS A 71 12.03 -6.86 16.58
CA LYS A 71 11.58 -6.53 15.22
C LYS A 71 10.65 -5.30 15.14
N ASN A 72 9.66 -5.20 16.02
CA ASN A 72 8.71 -4.09 16.05
C ASN A 72 9.43 -2.77 16.37
N ILE A 73 10.40 -2.79 17.30
CA ILE A 73 11.18 -1.59 17.68
C ILE A 73 12.04 -1.13 16.51
N LYS A 74 12.70 -2.08 15.81
CA LYS A 74 13.53 -1.77 14.64
C LYS A 74 12.69 -1.17 13.51
N LEU A 75 11.54 -1.77 13.22
CA LEU A 75 10.63 -1.28 12.18
C LEU A 75 10.05 0.09 12.56
N PHE A 76 9.61 0.28 13.80
CA PHE A 76 9.12 1.56 14.31
C PHE A 76 10.14 2.68 14.06
N LYS A 77 11.39 2.49 14.51
CA LYS A 77 12.47 3.46 14.33
C LYS A 77 12.82 3.71 12.86
N PHE A 78 12.59 2.72 11.99
CA PHE A 78 12.81 2.87 10.57
C PHE A 78 11.72 3.71 9.90
N LEU A 79 10.46 3.52 10.33
CA LEU A 79 9.30 4.21 9.78
C LEU A 79 9.16 5.65 10.32
N ASP A 80 9.57 5.91 11.57
CA ASP A 80 9.60 7.24 12.21
C ASP A 80 10.64 8.14 11.51
N LYS A 81 10.23 8.78 10.40
CA LYS A 81 11.11 9.59 9.55
C LYS A 81 11.37 10.94 10.18
N ASN A 82 10.36 11.52 10.80
CA ASN A 82 10.43 12.84 11.42
C ASN A 82 11.06 12.81 12.83
N LYS A 83 11.22 11.62 13.43
CA LYS A 83 11.81 11.36 14.75
C LYS A 83 11.03 11.97 15.91
N ASP A 84 9.72 12.04 15.79
CA ASP A 84 8.83 12.57 16.84
C ASP A 84 8.31 11.49 17.81
N ALA A 85 8.80 10.26 17.66
CA ALA A 85 8.48 9.10 18.51
C ALA A 85 7.02 8.61 18.41
N LYS A 86 6.34 8.93 17.31
CA LYS A 86 5.04 8.37 16.91
C LYS A 86 5.07 8.14 15.39
N LEU A 87 4.14 7.34 14.89
CA LEU A 87 4.01 7.10 13.44
C LEU A 87 2.69 7.69 12.95
N SER A 88 2.77 8.49 11.89
CA SER A 88 1.62 8.87 11.08
C SER A 88 1.20 7.77 10.10
N ASP A 89 0.02 7.89 9.50
CA ASP A 89 -0.44 6.98 8.43
C ASP A 89 0.53 6.93 7.25
N GLU A 90 1.12 8.06 6.88
CA GLU A 90 2.12 8.12 5.81
C GLU A 90 3.37 7.30 6.17
N GLU A 91 3.85 7.42 7.41
CA GLU A 91 5.01 6.68 7.90
C GLU A 91 4.74 5.19 8.02
N VAL A 92 3.56 4.79 8.51
CA VAL A 92 3.15 3.38 8.51
C VAL A 92 3.01 2.87 7.07
N GLY A 93 2.44 3.68 6.17
CA GLY A 93 2.21 3.35 4.77
C GLY A 93 3.51 3.12 3.99
N ALA A 94 4.62 3.69 4.44
CA ALA A 94 5.94 3.43 3.87
C ALA A 94 6.37 1.95 3.98
N ILE A 95 5.65 1.11 4.73
CA ILE A 95 5.80 -0.35 4.76
C ILE A 95 5.78 -0.98 3.36
N HIS A 96 5.01 -0.42 2.42
CA HIS A 96 4.94 -0.89 1.04
C HIS A 96 6.30 -0.92 0.33
N SER A 97 7.19 0.01 0.68
CA SER A 97 8.54 0.07 0.11
C SER A 97 9.44 -1.08 0.56
N LEU A 98 9.06 -1.80 1.62
CA LEU A 98 9.79 -2.94 2.18
C LEU A 98 9.26 -4.29 1.66
N LEU A 99 8.19 -4.27 0.88
CA LEU A 99 7.55 -5.48 0.38
C LEU A 99 7.92 -5.71 -1.09
N PRO A 100 8.02 -6.99 -1.53
CA PRO A 100 8.25 -7.29 -2.93
C PRO A 100 7.16 -6.64 -3.80
N ASN A 101 7.57 -6.02 -4.91
CA ASN A 101 6.63 -5.50 -5.88
C ASN A 101 5.78 -6.66 -6.44
N PRO A 102 4.45 -6.67 -6.23
CA PRO A 102 3.58 -7.77 -6.66
C PRO A 102 3.57 -7.96 -8.20
N CYS A 103 4.03 -6.96 -8.94
CA CYS A 103 4.02 -6.89 -10.39
C CYS A 103 5.40 -7.17 -11.01
N ALA A 104 6.42 -7.43 -10.19
CA ALA A 104 7.81 -7.56 -10.67
C ALA A 104 8.01 -8.64 -11.75
N ASN A 105 7.11 -9.62 -11.82
CA ASN A 105 7.16 -10.74 -12.76
C ASN A 105 6.03 -10.73 -13.79
N TRP A 106 5.28 -9.63 -13.91
CA TRP A 106 4.24 -9.54 -14.94
C TRP A 106 4.87 -9.42 -16.33
N PRO A 107 4.35 -10.16 -17.34
CA PRO A 107 4.80 -10.00 -18.71
C PRO A 107 4.47 -8.58 -19.19
N HIS A 108 5.50 -7.85 -19.62
CA HIS A 108 5.40 -6.54 -20.27
C HIS A 108 5.12 -6.68 -21.77
#